data_AF-A0A5C2HCP3-F1
#
_entry.id   AF-A0A5C2HCP3-F1
#
_cell.length_a   1.000
_cell.length_b   1.000
_cell.length_c   1.000
_cell.angle_alpha   90.00
_cell.angle_beta   90.00
_cell.angle_gamma   90.00
#
_symmetry.space_group_name_H-M   'P 1'
#
loop_
_entity.id
_entity.type
_entity.pdbx_description
1 polymer ?
#
loop_
_entity_poly.entity_id
_entity_poly.type
_entity_poly.pdbx_seq_one_letter_code
_entity_poly.pdbx_strand_id
1 'polypeptide(L)'
;MQLDFNSIFWKTWGVNHRVYTFEDVYRIKNKDTNKEKKKFFKFKNSQNMRDDDFIELLYKEANIFYLLFDNLFYKVENDISLEFIKELNNITFTYRFLDIFEIQNIEKTVNIFSFQIAYILENISKLGINISLFEESLKTNSFKPYILNYGKISNKNQNGIAHDLHTTFYNLSEVMSANYHSDMKDIDQTKVFVNNLIKWNKGSLPEFFKIIVMNVVFFSKKQKYEQRSQLILMLILRALLHIKREFNIDEEIEDQFLEKLENFRKIIKEKIDNKDFEKLNKFKLKYCIDFKKVLSEQNNSDSFDLNILFKYTVPFFSDIDKVNIEDDLLNKMIKYFKKYKVALLE
;
A
#
# COMPACT_ATOMS: atom_id res chain seq x y z
N MET A 1 18.87 -10.51 11.10
CA MET A 1 17.66 -11.13 10.49
C MET A 1 17.33 -10.37 9.22
N GLN A 2 17.63 -10.92 8.04
CA GLN A 2 17.42 -10.22 6.76
C GLN A 2 15.91 -10.12 6.47
N LEU A 3 15.43 -8.89 6.26
CA LEU A 3 14.00 -8.60 6.09
C LEU A 3 13.49 -9.14 4.76
N ASP A 4 12.45 -9.96 4.80
CA ASP A 4 11.70 -10.45 3.63
C ASP A 4 10.79 -9.33 3.08
N PHE A 5 10.82 -9.10 1.75
CA PHE A 5 9.99 -8.07 1.11
C PHE A 5 8.49 -8.23 1.41
N ASN A 6 7.97 -9.46 1.41
CA ASN A 6 6.57 -9.72 1.80
C ASN A 6 6.29 -9.18 3.20
N SER A 7 7.18 -9.49 4.14
CA SER A 7 7.07 -9.03 5.52
C SER A 7 7.14 -7.49 5.62
N ILE A 8 8.06 -6.83 4.90
CA ILE A 8 8.15 -5.36 4.88
C ILE A 8 6.86 -4.74 4.30
N PHE A 9 6.44 -5.23 3.13
CA PHE A 9 5.27 -4.73 2.41
C PHE A 9 4.02 -4.83 3.27
N TRP A 10 3.72 -6.01 3.81
CA TRP A 10 2.51 -6.24 4.60
C TRP A 10 2.55 -5.54 5.96
N LYS A 11 3.73 -5.40 6.59
CA LYS A 11 3.91 -4.59 7.81
C LYS A 11 3.63 -3.10 7.56
N THR A 12 3.90 -2.60 6.35
CA THR A 12 3.54 -1.24 5.89
C THR A 12 2.04 -1.00 5.82
N TRP A 13 1.24 -2.06 5.68
CA TRP A 13 -0.23 -2.00 5.73
C TRP A 13 -0.82 -2.45 7.07
N GLY A 14 0.00 -2.99 7.98
CA GLY A 14 -0.44 -3.39 9.33
C GLY A 14 -0.82 -4.84 9.46
N VAL A 15 -0.21 -5.66 8.63
CA VAL A 15 -0.30 -7.11 8.63
C VAL A 15 1.06 -7.63 9.09
N ASN A 16 1.16 -7.99 10.37
CA ASN A 16 2.42 -8.36 11.03
C ASN A 16 2.78 -9.85 10.86
N HIS A 17 2.31 -10.48 9.80
CA HIS A 17 2.53 -11.87 9.49
C HIS A 17 2.63 -12.03 7.97
N ARG A 18 3.19 -13.16 7.54
CA ARG A 18 3.38 -13.44 6.11
C ARG A 18 2.05 -13.70 5.42
N VAL A 19 1.91 -13.16 4.21
CA VAL A 19 0.69 -13.28 3.40
C VAL A 19 1.03 -14.06 2.13
N TYR A 20 0.32 -15.16 1.90
CA TYR A 20 0.43 -16.00 0.72
C TYR A 20 -0.77 -15.85 -0.21
N THR A 21 -1.96 -15.62 0.35
CA THR A 21 -3.21 -15.29 -0.36
C THR A 21 -3.87 -14.06 0.28
N PHE A 22 -4.84 -13.44 -0.39
CA PHE A 22 -5.45 -12.20 0.14
C PHE A 22 -6.23 -12.43 1.44
N GLU A 23 -6.75 -13.64 1.65
CA GLU A 23 -7.46 -14.04 2.86
C GLU A 23 -6.55 -14.07 4.09
N ASP A 24 -5.25 -14.33 3.91
CA ASP A 24 -4.28 -14.33 5.01
C ASP A 24 -4.21 -12.97 5.71
N VAL A 25 -4.52 -11.86 5.02
CA VAL A 25 -4.54 -10.50 5.58
C VAL A 25 -5.46 -10.40 6.81
N TYR A 26 -6.54 -11.18 6.82
CA TYR A 26 -7.53 -11.23 7.89
C TYR A 26 -7.15 -12.18 9.04
N ARG A 27 -5.94 -12.76 9.05
CA ARG A 27 -5.48 -13.80 10.01
C ARG A 27 -6.41 -15.02 10.07
N ILE A 28 -7.07 -15.32 8.97
CA ILE A 28 -7.95 -16.47 8.84
C ILE A 28 -7.11 -17.75 8.85
N LYS A 29 -7.48 -18.75 9.67
CA LYS A 29 -6.80 -20.07 9.67
C LYS A 29 -7.12 -20.84 8.39
N ASN A 30 -6.31 -20.64 7.35
CA ASN A 30 -6.50 -21.34 6.09
C ASN A 30 -5.77 -22.70 6.07
N LYS A 31 -6.50 -23.79 5.80
CA LYS A 31 -5.97 -25.19 5.83
C LYS A 31 -4.89 -25.43 4.75
N ASP A 32 -4.90 -24.67 3.66
CA ASP A 32 -4.00 -24.89 2.50
C ASP A 32 -2.72 -24.02 2.52
N THR A 33 -2.48 -23.26 3.60
CA THR A 33 -1.24 -22.46 3.76
C THR A 33 0.04 -23.29 3.63
N ASN A 34 -0.02 -24.59 3.92
CA ASN A 34 1.13 -25.50 3.76
C ASN A 34 1.53 -25.70 2.30
N LYS A 35 0.58 -25.68 1.36
CA LYS A 35 0.87 -25.84 -0.08
C LYS A 35 1.53 -24.58 -0.65
N GLU A 36 0.99 -23.41 -0.32
CA GLU A 36 1.56 -22.12 -0.73
C GLU A 36 2.90 -21.81 -0.06
N LYS A 37 3.07 -22.20 1.22
CA LYS A 37 4.37 -22.22 1.89
C LYS A 37 5.37 -23.10 1.15
N LYS A 38 4.99 -24.34 0.79
CA LYS A 38 5.87 -25.26 0.05
C LYS A 38 6.27 -24.69 -1.32
N LYS A 39 5.33 -24.09 -2.07
CA LYS A 39 5.64 -23.39 -3.32
C LYS A 39 6.64 -22.24 -3.09
N PHE A 40 6.40 -21.41 -2.08
CA PHE A 40 7.31 -20.32 -1.72
C PHE A 40 8.71 -20.82 -1.33
N PHE A 41 8.82 -21.87 -0.52
CA PHE A 41 10.14 -22.43 -0.14
C PHE A 41 10.85 -23.09 -1.32
N LYS A 42 10.11 -23.79 -2.21
CA LYS A 42 10.68 -24.34 -3.44
C LYS A 42 11.22 -23.23 -4.34
N PHE A 43 10.48 -22.13 -4.47
CA PHE A 43 10.88 -20.92 -5.18
C PHE A 43 12.14 -20.28 -4.57
N LYS A 44 12.13 -20.02 -3.24
CA LYS A 44 13.24 -19.38 -2.52
C LYS A 44 14.55 -20.16 -2.63
N ASN A 45 14.46 -21.49 -2.74
CA ASN A 45 15.61 -22.38 -2.73
C ASN A 45 16.11 -22.75 -4.14
N SER A 46 15.45 -22.30 -5.21
CA SER A 46 15.93 -22.55 -6.58
C SER A 46 17.23 -21.79 -6.84
N GLN A 47 18.19 -22.44 -7.51
CA GLN A 47 19.46 -21.81 -7.93
C GLN A 47 19.38 -21.22 -9.34
N ASN A 48 18.50 -21.76 -10.19
CA ASN A 48 18.22 -21.28 -11.55
C ASN A 48 16.72 -21.02 -11.65
N MET A 49 16.33 -19.75 -11.76
CA MET A 49 14.92 -19.33 -11.84
C MET A 49 14.60 -18.96 -13.27
N ARG A 50 13.43 -19.36 -13.77
CA ARG A 50 12.94 -18.91 -15.07
C ARG A 50 12.42 -17.48 -14.94
N ASP A 51 12.46 -16.71 -16.02
CA ASP A 51 11.98 -15.32 -16.03
C ASP A 51 10.51 -15.21 -15.58
N ASP A 52 9.66 -16.16 -16.00
CA ASP A 52 8.27 -16.28 -15.57
C ASP A 52 8.11 -16.39 -14.04
N ASP A 53 8.97 -17.16 -13.39
CA ASP A 53 8.91 -17.35 -11.94
C ASP A 53 9.39 -16.07 -11.21
N PHE A 54 10.37 -15.37 -11.77
CA PHE A 54 10.84 -14.08 -11.23
C PHE A 54 9.76 -12.99 -11.32
N ILE A 55 9.06 -12.91 -12.45
CA ILE A 55 7.90 -12.04 -12.68
C ILE A 55 6.82 -12.32 -11.65
N GLU A 56 6.44 -13.58 -11.46
CA GLU A 56 5.44 -13.96 -10.45
C GLU A 56 5.82 -13.40 -9.07
N LEU A 57 7.10 -13.45 -8.70
CA LEU A 57 7.61 -12.85 -7.46
C LEU A 57 7.52 -11.32 -7.44
N LEU A 58 7.89 -10.65 -8.53
CA LEU A 58 7.83 -9.18 -8.61
C LEU A 58 6.43 -8.65 -8.31
N TYR A 59 5.42 -9.40 -8.74
CA TYR A 59 4.04 -8.96 -8.70
C TYR A 59 3.21 -9.61 -7.61
N LYS A 60 3.75 -10.58 -6.86
CA LYS A 60 2.97 -11.38 -5.92
C LYS A 60 2.24 -10.52 -4.90
N GLU A 61 2.95 -9.66 -4.17
CA GLU A 61 2.35 -8.80 -3.16
C GLU A 61 1.36 -7.80 -3.76
N ALA A 62 1.71 -7.18 -4.90
CA ALA A 62 0.83 -6.24 -5.59
C ALA A 62 -0.45 -6.91 -6.12
N ASN A 63 -0.35 -8.14 -6.63
CA ASN A 63 -1.49 -8.92 -7.10
C ASN A 63 -2.39 -9.34 -5.92
N ILE A 64 -1.81 -9.81 -4.82
CA ILE A 64 -2.58 -10.11 -3.60
C ILE A 64 -3.28 -8.85 -3.08
N PHE A 65 -2.59 -7.70 -3.08
CA PHE A 65 -3.15 -6.41 -2.69
C PHE A 65 -4.30 -5.99 -3.62
N TYR A 66 -4.12 -6.11 -4.95
CA TYR A 66 -5.17 -5.86 -5.92
C TYR A 66 -6.39 -6.73 -5.68
N LEU A 67 -6.22 -8.06 -5.55
CA LEU A 67 -7.31 -9.00 -5.32
C LEU A 67 -8.04 -8.72 -4.00
N LEU A 68 -7.31 -8.36 -2.94
CA LEU A 68 -7.89 -7.95 -1.66
C LEU A 68 -8.87 -6.79 -1.84
N PHE A 69 -8.43 -5.73 -2.52
CA PHE A 69 -9.23 -4.53 -2.69
C PHE A 69 -10.31 -4.66 -3.76
N ASP A 70 -10.07 -5.46 -4.79
CA ASP A 70 -11.10 -5.84 -5.75
C ASP A 70 -12.25 -6.50 -4.98
N ASN A 71 -11.98 -7.50 -4.13
CA ASN A 71 -13.00 -8.12 -3.27
C ASN A 71 -13.69 -7.13 -2.31
N LEU A 72 -12.94 -6.20 -1.69
CA LEU A 72 -13.52 -5.18 -0.81
C LEU A 72 -14.41 -4.18 -1.57
N PHE A 73 -14.13 -3.94 -2.86
CA PHE A 73 -14.77 -2.88 -3.64
C PHE A 73 -15.73 -3.34 -4.75
N TYR A 74 -15.73 -4.62 -5.14
CA TYR A 74 -16.35 -5.26 -6.32
C TYR A 74 -17.83 -4.92 -6.62
N LYS A 75 -18.60 -4.36 -5.68
CA LYS A 75 -20.07 -4.23 -5.77
C LYS A 75 -20.63 -2.81 -5.77
N VAL A 76 -19.88 -1.79 -6.20
CA VAL A 76 -20.40 -0.42 -6.25
C VAL A 76 -20.21 0.16 -7.65
N GLU A 77 -21.33 0.35 -8.35
CA GLU A 77 -21.37 1.03 -9.64
C GLU A 77 -20.88 2.48 -9.49
N ASN A 78 -20.16 2.98 -10.50
CA ASN A 78 -19.60 4.33 -10.56
C ASN A 78 -18.60 4.67 -9.43
N ASP A 79 -17.95 3.66 -8.85
CA ASP A 79 -16.95 3.87 -7.80
C ASP A 79 -15.52 3.99 -8.37
N ILE A 80 -14.95 5.19 -8.23
CA ILE A 80 -13.57 5.50 -8.60
C ILE A 80 -12.52 4.93 -7.63
N SER A 81 -12.94 4.34 -6.51
CA SER A 81 -12.04 3.73 -5.52
C SER A 81 -11.12 2.67 -6.14
N LEU A 82 -11.60 1.91 -7.13
CA LEU A 82 -10.76 0.94 -7.85
C LEU A 82 -9.64 1.60 -8.66
N GLU A 83 -9.83 2.83 -9.14
CA GLU A 83 -8.77 3.58 -9.81
C GLU A 83 -7.70 4.02 -8.81
N PHE A 84 -8.09 4.47 -7.62
CA PHE A 84 -7.13 4.80 -6.56
C PHE A 84 -6.34 3.58 -6.07
N ILE A 85 -6.95 2.40 -6.04
CA ILE A 85 -6.25 1.14 -5.76
C ILE A 85 -5.23 0.80 -6.84
N LYS A 86 -5.53 1.07 -8.11
CA LYS A 86 -4.54 0.93 -9.19
C LYS A 86 -3.35 1.86 -8.95
N GLU A 87 -3.58 3.11 -8.51
CA GLU A 87 -2.48 4.02 -8.16
C GLU A 87 -1.67 3.53 -6.95
N LEU A 88 -2.31 2.96 -5.91
CA LEU A 88 -1.58 2.33 -4.80
C LEU A 88 -0.73 1.12 -5.25
N ASN A 89 -1.23 0.34 -6.22
CA ASN A 89 -0.45 -0.73 -6.84
C ASN A 89 0.71 -0.19 -7.66
N ASN A 90 0.53 0.91 -8.39
CA ASN A 90 1.62 1.57 -9.11
C ASN A 90 2.71 2.06 -8.15
N ILE A 91 2.35 2.62 -6.99
CA ILE A 91 3.30 3.01 -5.93
C ILE A 91 4.06 1.78 -5.43
N THR A 92 3.35 0.70 -5.12
CA THR A 92 3.96 -0.56 -4.65
C THR A 92 4.95 -1.12 -5.66
N PHE A 93 4.54 -1.16 -6.93
CA PHE A 93 5.40 -1.62 -8.01
C PHE A 93 6.62 -0.71 -8.18
N THR A 94 6.42 0.60 -8.12
CA THR A 94 7.51 1.58 -8.19
C THR A 94 8.51 1.37 -7.06
N TYR A 95 8.06 1.19 -5.82
CA TYR A 95 8.93 0.88 -4.69
C TYR A 95 9.73 -0.41 -4.90
N ARG A 96 9.04 -1.49 -5.31
CA ARG A 96 9.66 -2.78 -5.58
C ARG A 96 10.73 -2.67 -6.66
N PHE A 97 10.42 -1.94 -7.71
CA PHE A 97 11.34 -1.67 -8.80
C PHE A 97 12.58 -0.92 -8.31
N LEU A 98 12.40 0.21 -7.61
CA LEU A 98 13.51 1.00 -7.08
C LEU A 98 14.42 0.18 -6.13
N ASP A 99 13.86 -0.71 -5.29
CA ASP A 99 14.64 -1.60 -4.40
C ASP A 99 15.48 -2.63 -5.18
N ILE A 100 14.92 -3.26 -6.22
CA ILE A 100 15.63 -4.25 -7.04
C ILE A 100 16.79 -3.63 -7.80
N PHE A 101 16.58 -2.43 -8.35
CA PHE A 101 17.60 -1.71 -9.09
C PHE A 101 18.57 -0.94 -8.19
N GLU A 102 18.38 -1.01 -6.87
CA GLU A 102 19.18 -0.33 -5.85
C GLU A 102 19.34 1.17 -6.14
N ILE A 103 18.25 1.83 -6.52
CA ILE A 103 18.27 3.27 -6.79
C ILE A 103 18.53 4.03 -5.48
N GLN A 104 19.71 4.67 -5.38
CA GLN A 104 20.14 5.41 -4.19
C GLN A 104 19.84 6.91 -4.24
N ASN A 105 19.21 7.41 -5.31
CA ASN A 105 18.89 8.84 -5.43
C ASN A 105 17.67 9.19 -4.57
N ILE A 106 17.92 9.70 -3.37
CA ILE A 106 16.91 10.10 -2.39
C ILE A 106 16.00 11.18 -2.95
N GLU A 107 16.54 12.26 -3.53
CA GLU A 107 15.76 13.38 -4.08
C GLU A 107 14.75 12.88 -5.14
N LYS A 108 15.21 12.02 -6.04
CA LYS A 108 14.37 11.42 -7.07
C LYS A 108 13.28 10.55 -6.46
N THR A 109 13.63 9.74 -5.47
CA THR A 109 12.70 8.86 -4.75
C THR A 109 11.62 9.67 -4.03
N VAL A 110 12.00 10.75 -3.33
CA VAL A 110 11.08 11.69 -2.69
C VAL A 110 10.14 12.31 -3.73
N ASN A 111 10.68 12.84 -4.84
CA ASN A 111 9.86 13.45 -5.90
C ASN A 111 8.81 12.48 -6.47
N ILE A 112 9.18 11.22 -6.72
CA ILE A 112 8.29 10.16 -7.24
C ILE A 112 7.15 9.91 -6.28
N PHE A 113 7.45 9.57 -5.02
CA PHE A 113 6.41 9.21 -4.06
C PHE A 113 5.56 10.41 -3.65
N SER A 114 6.15 11.61 -3.52
CA SER A 114 5.40 12.85 -3.30
C SER A 114 4.40 13.10 -4.43
N PHE A 115 4.82 12.94 -5.70
CA PHE A 115 3.90 13.09 -6.83
C PHE A 115 2.77 12.05 -6.82
N GLN A 116 3.10 10.77 -6.65
CA GLN A 116 2.11 9.69 -6.70
C GLN A 116 1.05 9.85 -5.60
N ILE A 117 1.46 10.25 -4.39
CA ILE A 117 0.55 10.52 -3.29
C ILE A 117 -0.26 11.80 -3.55
N ALA A 118 0.37 12.90 -3.99
CA ALA A 118 -0.32 14.14 -4.37
C ALA A 118 -1.41 13.88 -5.42
N TYR A 119 -1.13 13.04 -6.41
CA TYR A 119 -2.08 12.68 -7.46
C TYR A 119 -3.33 12.01 -6.89
N ILE A 120 -3.18 11.05 -5.96
CA ILE A 120 -4.33 10.42 -5.30
C ILE A 120 -5.10 11.44 -4.47
N LEU A 121 -4.41 12.27 -3.67
CA LEU A 121 -5.04 13.25 -2.78
C LEU A 121 -5.88 14.28 -3.55
N GLU A 122 -5.34 14.86 -4.63
CA GLU A 122 -6.07 15.87 -5.40
C GLU A 122 -7.25 15.28 -6.17
N ASN A 123 -7.12 14.06 -6.69
CA ASN A 123 -8.27 13.40 -7.33
C ASN A 123 -9.37 13.06 -6.31
N ILE A 124 -9.03 12.64 -5.08
CA ILE A 124 -10.01 12.48 -4.00
C ILE A 124 -10.64 13.83 -3.63
N SER A 125 -9.84 14.89 -3.49
CA SER A 125 -10.35 16.23 -3.16
C SER A 125 -11.31 16.77 -4.22
N LYS A 126 -11.05 16.52 -5.50
CA LYS A 126 -11.93 16.89 -6.62
C LYS A 126 -13.32 16.27 -6.52
N LEU A 127 -13.46 15.13 -5.86
CA LEU A 127 -14.76 14.49 -5.59
C LEU A 127 -15.52 15.17 -4.44
N GLY A 128 -15.02 16.28 -3.90
CA GLY A 128 -15.61 16.98 -2.76
C GLY A 128 -15.35 16.30 -1.41
N ILE A 129 -14.45 15.31 -1.37
CA ILE A 129 -14.15 14.54 -0.17
C ILE A 129 -13.13 15.31 0.67
N ASN A 130 -13.45 15.52 1.95
CA ASN A 130 -12.58 16.23 2.86
C ASN A 130 -11.33 15.41 3.22
N ILE A 131 -10.16 15.93 2.87
CA ILE A 131 -8.84 15.36 3.18
C ILE A 131 -8.17 15.99 4.41
N SER A 132 -8.79 16.96 5.08
CA SER A 132 -8.20 17.67 6.22
C SER A 132 -7.81 16.75 7.38
N LEU A 133 -8.59 15.69 7.61
CA LEU A 133 -8.27 14.69 8.65
C LEU A 133 -6.97 13.95 8.34
N PHE A 134 -6.72 13.66 7.06
CA PHE A 134 -5.47 13.06 6.62
C PHE A 134 -4.29 14.00 6.86
N GLU A 135 -4.42 15.27 6.45
CA GLU A 135 -3.37 16.30 6.60
C GLU A 135 -3.04 16.55 8.07
N GLU A 136 -4.06 16.70 8.93
CA GLU A 136 -3.87 16.89 10.36
C GLU A 136 -3.24 15.65 11.00
N SER A 137 -3.60 14.45 10.54
CA SER A 137 -3.03 13.20 11.05
C SER A 137 -1.57 13.02 10.64
N LEU A 138 -1.21 13.46 9.44
CA LEU A 138 0.17 13.48 8.97
C LEU A 138 1.01 14.44 9.83
N LYS A 139 0.53 15.66 10.04
CA LYS A 139 1.17 16.68 10.90
C LYS A 139 1.32 16.23 12.36
N THR A 140 0.29 15.60 12.91
CA THR A 140 0.32 15.11 14.31
C THR A 140 0.96 13.73 14.45
N ASN A 141 1.45 13.14 13.35
CA ASN A 141 2.07 11.81 13.30
C ASN A 141 1.21 10.75 14.02
N SER A 142 -0.11 10.77 13.84
CA SER A 142 -1.02 9.88 14.57
C SER A 142 -2.40 9.77 13.92
N PHE A 143 -3.17 8.74 14.31
CA PHE A 143 -4.60 8.61 13.95
C PHE A 143 -5.52 9.43 14.86
N LYS A 144 -4.98 10.24 15.78
CA LYS A 144 -5.73 11.02 16.76
C LYS A 144 -6.78 11.93 16.10
N PRO A 145 -6.51 12.64 14.99
CA PRO A 145 -7.52 13.51 14.38
C PRO A 145 -8.77 12.75 13.91
N TYR A 146 -8.62 11.57 13.30
CA TYR A 146 -9.76 10.72 12.94
C TYR A 146 -10.60 10.32 14.15
N ILE A 147 -9.94 9.90 15.25
CA ILE A 147 -10.60 9.47 16.49
C ILE A 147 -11.37 10.64 17.14
N LEU A 148 -10.73 11.80 17.26
CA LEU A 148 -11.32 12.99 17.87
C LEU A 148 -12.49 13.53 17.05
N ASN A 149 -12.35 13.55 15.72
CA ASN A 149 -13.42 13.97 14.83
C ASN A 149 -14.66 13.07 14.98
N TYR A 150 -14.49 11.75 15.00
CA TYR A 150 -15.60 10.82 15.25
C TYR A 150 -16.24 11.03 16.62
N GLY A 151 -15.43 11.14 17.69
CA GLY A 151 -15.93 11.41 19.05
C GLY A 151 -16.77 12.68 19.13
N LYS A 152 -16.32 13.75 18.45
CA LYS A 152 -17.05 15.03 18.37
C LYS A 152 -18.38 14.89 17.62
N ILE A 153 -18.39 14.27 16.44
CA ILE A 153 -19.59 14.12 15.61
C ILE A 153 -20.62 13.18 16.25
N SER A 154 -20.16 12.13 16.93
CA SER A 154 -21.03 11.13 17.57
C SER A 154 -21.42 11.49 19.01
N ASN A 155 -20.85 12.56 19.57
CA ASN A 155 -20.96 12.92 20.98
C ASN A 155 -20.60 11.75 21.93
N LYS A 156 -19.52 11.02 21.61
CA LYS A 156 -19.05 9.87 22.38
C LYS A 156 -17.67 10.13 22.97
N ASN A 157 -17.53 9.75 24.24
CA ASN A 157 -16.23 9.67 24.89
C ASN A 157 -15.46 8.41 24.41
N GLN A 158 -14.23 8.23 24.87
CA GLN A 158 -13.37 7.11 24.48
C GLN A 158 -14.02 5.74 24.66
N ASN A 159 -14.78 5.53 25.74
CA ASN A 159 -15.47 4.25 25.99
C ASN A 159 -16.61 4.01 25.00
N GLY A 160 -17.36 5.06 24.66
CA GLY A 160 -18.39 4.98 23.63
C GLY A 160 -17.81 4.66 22.24
N ILE A 161 -16.69 5.31 21.88
CA ILE A 161 -15.99 5.01 20.62
C ILE A 161 -15.49 3.57 20.61
N ALA A 162 -14.88 3.11 21.71
CA ALA A 162 -14.39 1.74 21.83
C ALA A 162 -15.53 0.71 21.68
N HIS A 163 -16.69 0.99 22.27
CA HIS A 163 -17.87 0.13 22.16
C HIS A 163 -18.32 -0.03 20.70
N ASP A 164 -18.41 1.08 19.95
CA ASP A 164 -18.79 1.03 18.53
C ASP A 164 -17.81 0.20 17.69
N LEU A 165 -16.51 0.41 17.92
CA LEU A 165 -15.44 -0.35 17.25
C LEU A 165 -15.52 -1.84 17.60
N HIS A 166 -15.79 -2.19 18.86
CA HIS A 166 -15.97 -3.57 19.30
C HIS A 166 -17.16 -4.23 18.60
N THR A 167 -18.33 -3.58 18.60
CA THR A 167 -19.54 -4.14 17.97
C THR A 167 -19.34 -4.35 16.47
N THR A 168 -18.76 -3.38 15.76
CA THR A 168 -18.48 -3.53 14.32
C THR A 168 -17.42 -4.60 14.05
N PHE A 169 -16.37 -4.67 14.86
CA PHE A 169 -15.35 -5.72 14.75
C PHE A 169 -15.95 -7.12 14.91
N TYR A 170 -16.84 -7.30 15.89
CA TYR A 170 -17.52 -8.57 16.13
C TYR A 170 -18.37 -8.99 14.92
N ASN A 171 -19.22 -8.08 14.43
CA ASN A 171 -20.08 -8.34 13.27
C ASN A 171 -19.27 -8.68 12.01
N LEU A 172 -18.16 -7.96 11.75
CA LEU A 172 -17.29 -8.25 10.62
C LEU A 172 -16.59 -9.60 10.76
N SER A 173 -16.20 -9.97 11.97
CA SER A 173 -15.56 -11.27 12.23
C SER A 173 -16.54 -12.42 11.96
N GLU A 174 -17.80 -12.31 12.40
CA GLU A 174 -18.84 -13.31 12.11
C GLU A 174 -19.08 -13.48 10.61
N VAL A 175 -19.20 -12.38 9.87
CA VAL A 175 -19.40 -12.42 8.41
C VAL A 175 -18.22 -13.07 7.69
N MET A 176 -16.99 -12.81 8.14
CA MET A 176 -15.80 -13.42 7.56
C MET A 176 -15.74 -14.92 7.85
N SER A 177 -16.02 -15.34 9.09
CA SER A 177 -16.07 -16.77 9.44
C SER A 177 -17.10 -17.54 8.62
N ALA A 178 -18.28 -16.94 8.38
CA ALA A 178 -19.34 -17.54 7.57
C ALA A 178 -18.96 -17.70 6.09
N ASN A 179 -18.29 -16.70 5.50
CA ASN A 179 -18.00 -16.69 4.06
C ASN A 179 -16.71 -17.42 3.66
N TYR A 180 -15.73 -17.54 4.58
CA TYR A 180 -14.41 -18.12 4.26
C TYR A 180 -14.15 -19.48 4.94
N HIS A 181 -15.19 -20.10 5.54
CA HIS A 181 -15.13 -21.42 6.21
C HIS A 181 -13.93 -21.60 7.15
N SER A 182 -13.54 -20.52 7.82
CA SER A 182 -12.30 -20.44 8.56
C SER A 182 -12.43 -19.41 9.67
N ASP A 183 -11.86 -19.73 10.84
CA ASP A 183 -11.95 -18.83 11.99
C ASP A 183 -10.84 -17.77 11.93
N MET A 184 -11.20 -16.50 12.18
CA MET A 184 -10.21 -15.51 12.58
C MET A 184 -9.57 -15.95 13.88
N LYS A 185 -8.23 -15.88 13.99
CA LYS A 185 -7.56 -16.13 15.28
C LYS A 185 -8.17 -15.23 16.35
N ASP A 186 -8.53 -15.82 17.49
CA ASP A 186 -9.12 -15.13 18.64
C ASP A 186 -8.37 -13.84 18.96
N ILE A 187 -8.99 -12.71 18.64
CA ILE A 187 -8.59 -11.40 19.13
C ILE A 187 -9.38 -11.21 20.41
N ASP A 188 -8.70 -11.11 21.55
CA ASP A 188 -9.32 -10.93 22.88
C ASP A 188 -10.41 -9.84 22.84
N GLN A 189 -11.66 -10.24 22.99
CA GLN A 189 -12.80 -9.44 22.54
C GLN A 189 -13.23 -8.36 23.54
N THR A 190 -12.74 -8.39 24.78
CA THR A 190 -13.42 -7.66 25.88
C THR A 190 -12.81 -6.29 26.24
N LYS A 191 -11.56 -5.99 25.87
CA LYS A 191 -10.89 -4.69 26.21
C LYS A 191 -9.92 -4.13 25.15
N VAL A 192 -9.89 -4.72 23.96
CA VAL A 192 -8.86 -4.38 22.96
C VAL A 192 -8.97 -2.95 22.44
N PHE A 193 -10.17 -2.42 22.14
CA PHE A 193 -10.26 -1.10 21.51
C PHE A 193 -10.03 0.08 22.48
N VAL A 194 -10.39 -0.03 23.76
CA VAL A 194 -10.10 1.03 24.74
C VAL A 194 -8.58 1.26 24.83
N ASN A 195 -7.82 0.19 25.01
CA ASN A 195 -6.36 0.25 25.06
C ASN A 195 -5.75 0.68 23.72
N ASN A 196 -6.30 0.21 22.60
CA ASN A 196 -5.86 0.63 21.27
C ASN A 196 -6.07 2.13 21.06
N LEU A 197 -7.22 2.69 21.42
CA LEU A 197 -7.50 4.13 21.27
C LEU A 197 -6.48 4.98 22.06
N ILE A 198 -6.13 4.57 23.29
CA ILE A 198 -5.07 5.24 24.07
C ILE A 198 -3.74 5.20 23.31
N LYS A 199 -3.36 4.03 22.79
CA LYS A 199 -2.11 3.85 22.05
C LYS A 199 -2.09 4.65 20.75
N TRP A 200 -3.19 4.66 20.00
CA TRP A 200 -3.32 5.38 18.73
C TRP A 200 -3.33 6.89 18.91
N ASN A 201 -3.92 7.38 20.00
CA ASN A 201 -3.83 8.79 20.40
C ASN A 201 -2.40 9.21 20.77
N LYS A 202 -1.56 8.26 21.19
CA LYS A 202 -0.12 8.44 21.47
C LYS A 202 0.75 8.10 20.26
N GLY A 203 0.15 7.97 19.08
CA GLY A 203 0.86 7.75 17.83
C GLY A 203 0.95 6.30 17.38
N SER A 204 0.70 5.27 18.21
CA SER A 204 0.77 3.87 17.73
C SER A 204 -0.12 3.63 16.50
N LEU A 205 0.30 2.75 15.59
CA LEU A 205 -0.43 2.53 14.35
C LEU A 205 -1.46 1.41 14.48
N PRO A 206 -2.67 1.57 13.93
CA PRO A 206 -3.64 0.49 13.83
C PRO A 206 -3.14 -0.62 12.89
N GLU A 207 -3.53 -1.86 13.20
CA GLU A 207 -3.41 -3.00 12.29
C GLU A 207 -4.41 -2.86 11.14
N PHE A 208 -4.13 -3.50 10.00
CA PHE A 208 -4.92 -3.37 8.77
C PHE A 208 -6.42 -3.55 9.01
N PHE A 209 -6.81 -4.65 9.67
CA PHE A 209 -8.21 -4.94 9.93
C PHE A 209 -8.87 -3.91 10.87
N LYS A 210 -8.10 -3.33 11.78
CA LYS A 210 -8.60 -2.27 12.68
C LYS A 210 -8.84 -0.96 11.92
N ILE A 211 -8.07 -0.68 10.86
CA ILE A 211 -8.34 0.43 9.93
C ILE A 211 -9.68 0.23 9.22
N ILE A 212 -9.96 -1.01 8.75
CA ILE A 212 -11.26 -1.33 8.13
C ILE A 212 -12.40 -1.07 9.13
N VAL A 213 -12.30 -1.58 10.36
CA VAL A 213 -13.31 -1.36 11.41
C VAL A 213 -13.49 0.14 11.69
N MET A 214 -12.39 0.88 11.87
CA MET A 214 -12.44 2.32 12.09
C MET A 214 -13.12 3.04 10.92
N ASN A 215 -12.82 2.66 9.68
CA ASN A 215 -13.43 3.26 8.51
C ASN A 215 -14.95 3.00 8.45
N VAL A 216 -15.36 1.76 8.72
CA VAL A 216 -16.78 1.38 8.77
C VAL A 216 -17.52 2.19 9.83
N VAL A 217 -16.95 2.31 11.04
CA VAL A 217 -17.57 3.06 12.14
C VAL A 217 -17.58 4.57 11.87
N PHE A 218 -16.41 5.15 11.61
CA PHE A 218 -16.22 6.61 11.55
C PHE A 218 -16.93 7.25 10.36
N PHE A 219 -17.12 6.48 9.28
CA PHE A 219 -17.74 6.95 8.04
C PHE A 219 -19.02 6.19 7.69
N SER A 220 -19.63 5.49 8.66
CA SER A 220 -20.88 4.72 8.47
C SER A 220 -22.05 5.53 7.87
N LYS A 221 -22.08 6.84 8.14
CA LYS A 221 -23.12 7.76 7.64
C LYS A 221 -22.78 8.38 6.27
N LYS A 222 -21.61 8.10 5.71
CA LYS A 222 -21.17 8.65 4.41
C LYS A 222 -21.62 7.77 3.25
N GLN A 223 -21.64 8.35 2.06
CA GLN A 223 -21.87 7.59 0.84
C GLN A 223 -20.72 6.58 0.64
N LYS A 224 -21.02 5.43 0.00
CA LYS A 224 -20.05 4.33 -0.13
C LYS A 224 -18.71 4.77 -0.75
N TYR A 225 -18.73 5.55 -1.83
CA TYR A 225 -17.49 6.03 -2.46
C TYR A 225 -16.68 6.96 -1.53
N GLU A 226 -17.35 7.79 -0.71
CA GLU A 226 -16.68 8.66 0.26
C GLU A 226 -16.04 7.83 1.37
N GLN A 227 -16.78 6.86 1.92
CA GLN A 227 -16.26 5.93 2.92
C GLN A 227 -15.02 5.18 2.39
N ARG A 228 -15.05 4.69 1.16
CA ARG A 228 -13.94 3.96 0.54
C ARG A 228 -12.74 4.85 0.23
N SER A 229 -12.97 6.08 -0.22
CA SER A 229 -11.90 7.08 -0.37
C SER A 229 -11.25 7.39 0.98
N GLN A 230 -12.03 7.52 2.05
CA GLN A 230 -11.49 7.68 3.40
C GLN A 230 -10.69 6.45 3.86
N LEU A 231 -11.07 5.24 3.45
CA LEU A 231 -10.27 4.04 3.73
C LEU A 231 -8.91 4.13 3.03
N ILE A 232 -8.87 4.53 1.77
CA ILE A 232 -7.62 4.76 1.02
C ILE A 232 -6.74 5.79 1.71
N LEU A 233 -7.30 6.94 2.12
CA LEU A 233 -6.55 7.97 2.87
C LEU A 233 -5.97 7.41 4.18
N MET A 234 -6.76 6.67 4.95
CA MET A 234 -6.29 6.06 6.20
C MET A 234 -5.17 5.03 5.96
N LEU A 235 -5.22 4.28 4.86
CA LEU A 235 -4.18 3.33 4.49
C LEU A 235 -2.89 4.04 4.08
N ILE A 236 -2.97 5.08 3.25
CA ILE A 236 -1.80 5.91 2.87
C ILE A 236 -1.18 6.54 4.11
N LEU A 237 -2.00 7.11 5.00
CA LEU A 237 -1.54 7.70 6.26
C LEU A 237 -0.76 6.65 7.07
N ARG A 238 -1.35 5.47 7.26
CA ARG A 238 -0.70 4.38 7.99
C ARG A 238 0.65 4.02 7.39
N ALA A 239 0.72 3.89 6.07
CA ALA A 239 1.95 3.56 5.36
C ALA A 239 3.03 4.63 5.57
N LEU A 240 2.71 5.92 5.39
CA LEU A 240 3.62 7.04 5.60
C LEU A 240 4.15 7.07 7.04
N LEU A 241 3.26 6.96 8.03
CA LEU A 241 3.67 6.95 9.44
C LEU A 241 4.50 5.71 9.80
N HIS A 242 4.24 4.56 9.18
CA HIS A 242 5.03 3.36 9.37
C HIS A 242 6.43 3.52 8.82
N ILE A 243 6.56 3.98 7.57
CA ILE A 243 7.84 4.16 6.88
C ILE A 243 8.72 5.14 7.67
N LYS A 244 8.16 6.30 8.06
CA LYS A 244 8.87 7.29 8.87
C LYS A 244 9.54 6.67 10.10
N ARG A 245 8.82 5.78 10.81
CA ARG A 245 9.26 5.21 12.09
C ARG A 245 10.13 3.97 11.95
N GLU A 246 9.80 3.09 11.02
CA GLU A 246 10.54 1.83 10.83
C GLU A 246 11.93 2.09 10.25
N PHE A 247 12.04 3.09 9.36
CA PHE A 247 13.28 3.41 8.67
C PHE A 247 14.03 4.61 9.26
N ASN A 248 13.55 5.16 10.38
CA ASN A 248 14.14 6.34 11.03
C ASN A 248 14.46 7.46 10.03
N ILE A 249 13.47 7.82 9.20
CA ILE A 249 13.62 8.89 8.21
C ILE A 249 13.95 10.19 8.96
N ASP A 250 15.03 10.84 8.55
CA ASP A 250 15.47 12.11 9.11
C ASP A 250 14.50 13.26 8.79
N GLU A 251 14.52 14.28 9.65
CA GLU A 251 13.62 15.44 9.53
C GLU A 251 13.82 16.18 8.20
N GLU A 252 15.04 16.20 7.64
CA GLU A 252 15.32 16.86 6.37
C GLU A 252 14.62 16.16 5.19
N ILE A 253 14.72 14.82 5.09
CA ILE A 253 13.98 14.06 4.07
C ILE A 253 12.46 14.21 4.26
N GLU A 254 11.98 14.22 5.51
CA GLU A 254 10.57 14.46 5.79
C GLU A 254 10.10 15.83 5.31
N ASP A 255 10.82 16.89 5.63
CA ASP A 255 10.51 18.26 5.22
C ASP A 255 10.53 18.38 3.69
N GLN A 256 11.54 17.79 3.03
CA GLN A 256 11.59 17.71 1.57
C GLN A 256 10.36 16.98 1.01
N PHE A 257 9.98 15.84 1.59
CA PHE A 257 8.80 15.09 1.15
C PHE A 257 7.52 15.92 1.26
N LEU A 258 7.31 16.59 2.40
CA LEU A 258 6.12 17.42 2.65
C LEU A 258 6.08 18.64 1.74
N GLU A 259 7.21 19.31 1.51
CA GLU A 259 7.32 20.44 0.59
C GLU A 259 6.99 20.01 -0.85
N LYS A 260 7.59 18.91 -1.32
CA LYS A 260 7.32 18.36 -2.65
C LYS A 260 5.87 17.91 -2.80
N LEU A 261 5.30 17.29 -1.76
CA LEU A 261 3.90 16.87 -1.75
C LEU A 261 2.98 18.07 -1.98
N GLU A 262 3.14 19.15 -1.20
CA GLU A 262 2.35 20.38 -1.34
C GLU A 262 2.53 21.05 -2.70
N ASN A 263 3.76 21.10 -3.21
CA ASN A 263 4.05 21.66 -4.53
C ASN A 263 3.38 20.84 -5.64
N PHE A 264 3.47 19.51 -5.61
CA PHE A 264 2.81 18.66 -6.59
C PHE A 264 1.29 18.74 -6.51
N ARG A 265 0.71 18.86 -5.32
CA ARG A 265 -0.73 19.06 -5.15
C ARG A 265 -1.21 20.33 -5.85
N LYS A 266 -0.50 21.46 -5.68
CA LYS A 266 -0.81 22.72 -6.38
C LYS A 266 -0.75 22.54 -7.91
N ILE A 267 0.31 21.92 -8.42
CA ILE A 267 0.48 21.66 -9.86
C ILE A 267 -0.67 20.80 -10.41
N ILE A 268 -0.98 19.69 -9.73
CA ILE A 268 -2.01 18.74 -10.17
C ILE A 268 -3.39 19.40 -10.14
N LYS A 269 -3.70 20.13 -9.07
CA LYS A 269 -4.93 20.91 -8.95
C LYS A 269 -5.10 21.90 -10.11
N GLU A 270 -4.06 22.68 -10.41
CA GLU A 270 -4.06 23.64 -11.52
C GLU A 270 -4.36 22.94 -12.87
N LYS A 271 -3.74 21.78 -13.13
CA LYS A 271 -4.01 21.02 -14.37
C LYS A 271 -5.41 20.43 -14.42
N ILE A 272 -5.92 19.96 -13.29
CA ILE A 272 -7.29 19.46 -13.15
C ILE A 272 -8.32 20.57 -13.42
N ASP A 273 -8.14 21.73 -12.79
CA ASP A 273 -9.06 22.88 -12.88
C ASP A 273 -9.05 23.46 -14.31
N ASN A 274 -7.89 23.52 -14.95
CA ASN A 274 -7.72 23.97 -16.33
C ASN A 274 -8.06 22.91 -17.39
N LYS A 275 -8.47 21.69 -16.98
CA LYS A 275 -8.74 20.54 -17.87
C LYS A 275 -7.54 20.17 -18.78
N ASP A 276 -6.32 20.44 -18.34
CA ASP A 276 -5.07 20.15 -19.06
C ASP A 276 -4.60 18.71 -18.79
N PHE A 277 -5.42 17.75 -19.20
CA PHE A 277 -5.20 16.32 -18.94
C PHE A 277 -4.00 15.76 -19.71
N GLU A 278 -3.66 16.35 -20.86
CA GLU A 278 -2.49 15.93 -21.63
C GLU A 278 -1.19 16.19 -20.84
N LYS A 279 -1.03 17.39 -20.28
CA LYS A 279 0.14 17.68 -19.45
C LYS A 279 0.11 16.88 -18.15
N LEU A 280 -1.05 16.70 -17.52
CA LEU A 280 -1.16 15.86 -16.33
C LEU A 280 -0.71 14.41 -16.61
N ASN A 281 -1.08 13.86 -17.77
CA ASN A 281 -0.62 12.54 -18.20
C ASN A 281 0.90 12.50 -18.44
N LYS A 282 1.49 13.54 -19.04
CA LYS A 282 2.95 13.65 -19.19
C LYS A 282 3.67 13.68 -17.84
N PHE A 283 3.12 14.41 -16.85
CA PHE A 283 3.62 14.40 -15.47
C PHE A 283 3.52 13.01 -14.86
N LYS A 284 2.36 12.34 -15.01
CA LYS A 284 2.18 10.98 -14.49
C LYS A 284 3.19 10.01 -15.07
N LEU A 285 3.48 10.04 -16.37
CA LEU A 285 4.49 9.19 -17.00
C LEU A 285 5.92 9.46 -16.51
N LYS A 286 6.20 10.66 -16.00
CA LYS A 286 7.51 11.02 -15.45
C LYS A 286 7.74 10.50 -14.02
N TYR A 287 6.66 10.36 -13.25
CA TYR A 287 6.73 10.10 -11.81
C TYR A 287 5.97 8.85 -11.35
N CYS A 288 5.34 8.11 -12.27
CA CYS A 288 4.60 6.89 -11.96
C CYS A 288 4.87 5.83 -13.03
N ILE A 289 5.22 4.62 -12.58
CA ILE A 289 5.26 3.45 -13.45
C ILE A 289 3.85 2.88 -13.55
N ASP A 290 3.22 2.99 -14.73
CA ASP A 290 1.88 2.44 -14.97
C ASP A 290 1.95 0.92 -15.08
N PHE A 291 1.79 0.26 -13.94
CA PHE A 291 1.97 -1.18 -13.83
C PHE A 291 0.95 -1.96 -14.67
N LYS A 292 -0.31 -1.49 -14.72
CA LYS A 292 -1.34 -2.14 -15.53
C LYS A 292 -0.97 -2.12 -17.00
N LYS A 293 -0.39 -1.01 -17.47
CA LYS A 293 0.06 -0.89 -18.86
C LYS A 293 1.23 -1.80 -19.17
N VAL A 294 2.20 -1.90 -18.24
CA VAL A 294 3.30 -2.89 -18.32
C VAL A 294 2.72 -4.30 -18.52
N LEU A 295 1.79 -4.73 -17.65
CA LEU A 295 1.18 -6.06 -17.76
C LEU A 295 0.43 -6.26 -19.08
N SER A 296 -0.35 -5.27 -19.53
CA SER A 296 -1.12 -5.40 -20.76
C SER A 296 -0.24 -5.55 -22.00
N GLU A 297 0.92 -4.89 -22.02
CA GLU A 297 1.88 -5.03 -23.12
C GLU A 297 2.65 -6.35 -23.02
N GLN A 298 3.02 -6.80 -21.82
CA GLN A 298 3.67 -8.10 -21.57
C GLN A 298 2.77 -9.28 -21.94
N ASN A 299 1.46 -9.22 -21.68
CA ASN A 299 0.54 -10.30 -22.05
C ASN A 299 0.38 -10.46 -23.57
N ASN A 300 0.82 -9.49 -24.37
CA ASN A 300 0.84 -9.56 -25.83
C ASN A 300 2.18 -10.07 -26.38
N SER A 301 3.19 -10.28 -25.53
CA SER A 301 4.44 -10.94 -25.90
C SER A 301 4.40 -12.41 -25.46
N ASP A 302 4.77 -13.33 -26.36
CA ASP A 302 4.79 -14.78 -26.08
C ASP A 302 5.82 -15.19 -25.00
N SER A 303 6.65 -14.23 -24.56
CA SER A 303 7.64 -14.35 -23.48
C SER A 303 7.81 -13.00 -22.80
N PHE A 304 8.44 -12.98 -21.62
CA PHE A 304 8.73 -11.73 -20.92
C PHE A 304 9.67 -10.83 -21.72
N ASP A 305 9.19 -9.65 -22.09
CA ASP A 305 10.00 -8.67 -22.80
C ASP A 305 10.54 -7.61 -21.83
N LEU A 306 11.81 -7.73 -21.47
CA LEU A 306 12.52 -6.75 -20.65
C LEU A 306 12.43 -5.32 -21.24
N ASN A 307 12.32 -5.17 -22.57
CA ASN A 307 12.19 -3.87 -23.22
C ASN A 307 10.90 -3.14 -22.86
N ILE A 308 9.82 -3.88 -22.60
CA ILE A 308 8.56 -3.29 -22.12
C ILE A 308 8.77 -2.75 -20.70
N LEU A 309 9.44 -3.50 -19.83
CA LEU A 309 9.76 -2.99 -18.49
C LEU A 309 10.64 -1.73 -18.57
N PHE A 310 11.64 -1.71 -19.47
CA PHE A 310 12.47 -0.51 -19.68
C PHE A 310 11.65 0.67 -20.16
N LYS A 311 10.81 0.51 -21.18
CA LYS A 311 9.98 1.60 -21.71
C LYS A 311 9.24 2.37 -20.61
N TYR A 312 8.77 1.67 -19.58
CA TYR A 312 8.03 2.28 -18.46
C TYR A 312 8.90 2.73 -17.29
N THR A 313 10.17 2.35 -17.27
CA THR A 313 11.08 2.60 -16.16
C THR A 313 12.28 3.48 -16.53
N VAL A 314 12.51 3.72 -17.82
CA VAL A 314 13.55 4.59 -18.37
C VAL A 314 13.56 5.99 -17.75
N PRO A 315 12.41 6.67 -17.56
CA PRO A 315 12.39 7.99 -16.91
C PRO A 315 13.01 7.99 -15.49
N PHE A 316 13.11 6.81 -14.87
CA PHE A 316 13.57 6.61 -13.51
C PHE A 316 15.09 6.34 -13.40
N PHE A 317 15.80 6.18 -14.52
CA PHE A 317 17.27 6.06 -14.55
C PHE A 317 17.93 7.33 -15.11
N SER A 318 19.10 7.71 -14.59
CA SER A 318 19.91 8.83 -15.10
C SER A 318 20.91 8.42 -16.19
N ASP A 319 21.29 7.13 -16.25
CA ASP A 319 22.41 6.63 -17.05
C ASP A 319 22.10 5.32 -17.79
N ILE A 320 20.89 5.18 -18.35
CA ILE A 320 20.49 3.95 -19.06
C ILE A 320 21.45 3.59 -20.20
N ASP A 321 22.04 4.60 -20.85
CA ASP A 321 22.93 4.43 -22.00
C ASP A 321 24.29 3.79 -21.64
N LYS A 322 24.62 3.67 -20.34
CA LYS A 322 25.91 3.12 -19.86
C LYS A 322 25.78 1.76 -19.17
N VAL A 323 24.56 1.25 -18.99
CA VAL A 323 24.31 -0.01 -18.31
C VAL A 323 24.26 -1.12 -19.37
N ASN A 324 25.09 -2.16 -19.25
CA ASN A 324 24.78 -3.42 -19.95
C ASN A 324 23.64 -4.07 -19.18
N ILE A 325 22.44 -3.76 -19.63
CA ILE A 325 21.22 -3.91 -18.86
C ILE A 325 20.87 -5.38 -18.61
N GLU A 326 21.06 -6.28 -19.56
CA GLU A 326 20.82 -7.72 -19.36
C GLU A 326 21.77 -8.28 -18.32
N ASP A 327 23.06 -7.95 -18.43
CA ASP A 327 24.08 -8.36 -17.45
C ASP A 327 23.86 -7.71 -16.08
N ASP A 328 23.46 -6.44 -16.03
CA ASP A 328 23.21 -5.72 -14.78
C ASP A 328 21.93 -6.20 -14.10
N LEU A 329 20.86 -6.51 -14.85
CA LEU A 329 19.66 -7.16 -14.31
C LEU A 329 19.98 -8.56 -13.85
N LEU A 330 20.69 -9.37 -14.62
CA LEU A 330 21.06 -10.71 -14.20
C LEU A 330 21.90 -10.65 -12.92
N ASN A 331 22.88 -9.74 -12.85
CA ASN A 331 23.71 -9.54 -11.68
C ASN A 331 22.92 -9.00 -10.48
N LYS A 332 21.98 -8.07 -10.68
CA LYS A 332 21.10 -7.52 -9.63
C LYS A 332 20.03 -8.50 -9.20
N MET A 333 19.52 -9.35 -10.08
CA MET A 333 18.67 -10.49 -9.77
C MET A 333 19.45 -11.48 -8.90
N ILE A 334 20.66 -11.88 -9.31
CA ILE A 334 21.56 -12.72 -8.52
C ILE A 334 21.85 -12.07 -7.15
N LYS A 335 22.09 -10.76 -7.10
CA LYS A 335 22.35 -10.00 -5.86
C LYS A 335 21.11 -9.90 -4.98
N TYR A 336 19.94 -9.63 -5.54
CA TYR A 336 18.64 -9.67 -4.89
C TYR A 336 18.48 -11.05 -4.23
N PHE A 337 18.65 -12.14 -4.98
CA PHE A 337 18.59 -13.48 -4.41
C PHE A 337 19.58 -13.66 -3.26
N LYS A 338 20.84 -13.24 -3.39
CA LYS A 338 21.82 -13.27 -2.28
C LYS A 338 21.38 -12.43 -1.07
N LYS A 339 20.82 -11.23 -1.26
CA LYS A 339 20.27 -10.33 -0.23
C LYS A 339 19.06 -10.91 0.51
N TYR A 340 18.40 -11.95 -0.01
CA TYR A 340 17.28 -12.62 0.68
C TYR A 340 17.52 -14.12 0.94
N LYS A 341 18.70 -14.66 0.58
CA LYS A 341 19.13 -16.05 0.84
C LYS A 341 19.80 -16.25 2.20
N VAL A 342 20.38 -15.21 2.83
CA VAL A 342 21.13 -15.33 4.11
C VAL A 342 20.19 -15.37 5.33
N ALA A 343 19.18 -16.23 5.27
CA ALA A 343 18.30 -16.53 6.41
C ALA A 343 18.46 -17.98 6.91
N LEU A 344 19.52 -18.69 6.52
CA LEU A 344 19.80 -20.05 6.96
C LEU A 344 21.32 -20.26 7.05
N LEU A 345 21.91 -19.79 8.14
CA LEU A 345 23.09 -20.39 8.79
C LEU A 345 23.24 -19.97 10.27
N GLU A 346 22.17 -19.45 10.90
CA GLU A 346 22.04 -19.30 12.36
C GLU A 346 20.65 -19.74 12.81
#